data_AF-A0A963JVT1-F1
#
_entry.id   AF-A0A963JVT1-F1
#
_cell.length_a   1.000
_cell.length_b   1.000
_cell.length_c   1.000
_cell.angle_alpha   90.00
_cell.angle_beta   90.00
_cell.angle_gamma   90.00
#
_symmetry.space_group_name_H-M   'P 1'
#
loop_
_entity.id
_entity.type
_entity.pdbx_description
1 polymer ?
#
loop_
_entity_poly.entity_id
_entity_poly.type
_entity_poly.pdbx_seq_one_letter_code
_entity_poly.pdbx_strand_id
1 'polypeptide(L)'
;FARARQETARTGQPALLAQVHLLECAAQVASLEMTPCSAFDALRPDASAAQTAYADYLAGVLAPQAAALLPPGQQAVALATEGNAATALAAIADPWSRLVAAGVLLRTGRASPQTMELATDTASAQGWRRPLLAWLLLQAQRAEQAGDTQTAAKLHRRIAVVEQGGD
;
A
#
# COMPACT_ATOMS: atom_id res chain seq x y z
N PHE A 1 9.57 -9.22 9.27
CA PHE A 1 9.44 -8.18 10.33
C PHE A 1 9.82 -8.64 11.74
N ALA A 2 9.51 -9.86 12.18
CA ALA A 2 9.80 -10.32 13.55
C ALA A 2 11.24 -10.05 14.04
N ARG A 3 12.27 -10.45 13.24
CA ARG A 3 13.68 -10.19 13.56
C ARG A 3 13.99 -8.69 13.69
N ALA A 4 13.56 -7.87 12.74
CA ALA A 4 13.79 -6.42 12.77
C ALA A 4 13.17 -5.77 14.01
N ARG A 5 11.96 -6.18 14.41
CA ARG A 5 11.33 -5.71 15.65
C ARG A 5 12.13 -6.11 16.89
N GLN A 6 12.55 -7.38 16.99
CA GLN A 6 13.31 -7.88 18.12
C GLN A 6 14.65 -7.15 18.28
N GLU A 7 15.42 -7.00 17.19
CA GLU A 7 16.70 -6.32 17.25
C GLU A 7 16.55 -4.81 17.55
N THR A 8 15.53 -4.15 16.98
CA THR A 8 15.28 -2.73 17.27
C THR A 8 14.80 -2.52 18.70
N ALA A 9 13.95 -3.40 19.23
CA ALA A 9 13.47 -3.32 20.60
C ALA A 9 14.61 -3.41 21.63
N ARG A 10 15.66 -4.20 21.35
CA ARG A 10 16.86 -4.29 22.20
C ARG A 10 17.63 -2.97 22.32
N THR A 11 17.45 -2.04 21.39
CA THR A 11 18.06 -0.71 21.47
C THR A 11 17.37 0.21 22.47
N GLY A 12 16.14 -0.11 22.89
CA GLY A 12 15.33 0.73 23.77
C GLY A 12 14.92 2.07 23.14
N GLN A 13 14.91 2.19 21.81
CA GLN A 13 14.58 3.42 21.08
C GLN A 13 13.18 3.33 20.44
N PRO A 14 12.13 3.92 21.06
CA PRO A 14 10.75 3.78 20.58
C PRO A 14 10.54 4.34 19.17
N ALA A 15 11.15 5.47 18.84
CA ALA A 15 11.04 6.08 17.51
C ALA A 15 11.60 5.18 16.38
N LEU A 16 12.67 4.42 16.65
CA LEU A 16 13.20 3.45 15.68
C LEU A 16 12.28 2.24 15.55
N LEU A 17 11.74 1.75 16.66
CA LEU A 17 10.77 0.65 16.64
C LEU A 17 9.49 1.06 15.89
N ALA A 18 9.03 2.30 16.08
CA ALA A 18 7.90 2.88 15.36
C ALA A 18 8.15 2.86 13.84
N GLN A 19 9.36 3.19 13.39
CA GLN A 19 9.72 3.09 11.97
C GLN A 19 9.58 1.67 11.42
N VAL A 20 10.01 0.66 12.17
CA VAL A 20 9.86 -0.75 11.75
C VAL A 20 8.39 -1.13 11.63
N HIS A 21 7.55 -0.70 12.57
CA HIS A 21 6.10 -0.95 12.51
C HIS A 21 5.43 -0.22 11.34
N LEU A 22 5.85 1.01 11.02
CA LEU A 22 5.35 1.72 9.84
C LEU A 22 5.72 1.03 8.53
N LEU A 23 6.92 0.45 8.44
CA LEU A 23 7.33 -0.34 7.27
C LEU A 23 6.48 -1.61 7.12
N GLU A 24 6.15 -2.28 8.23
CA GLU A 24 5.25 -3.43 8.24
C GLU A 24 3.82 -3.05 7.81
N CYS A 25 3.30 -1.95 8.35
CA CYS A 25 2.01 -1.39 7.96
C CYS A 25 1.96 -1.01 6.48
N ALA A 26 3.00 -0.36 5.96
CA ALA A 26 3.09 -0.02 4.55
C ALA A 26 3.06 -1.29 3.67
N ALA A 27 3.72 -2.37 4.11
CA ALA A 27 3.69 -3.66 3.42
C ALA A 27 2.30 -4.30 3.37
N GLN A 28 1.56 -4.20 4.47
CA GLN A 28 0.17 -4.64 4.55
C GLN A 28 -0.70 -3.82 3.58
N VAL A 29 -0.61 -2.48 3.62
CA VAL A 29 -1.36 -1.59 2.73
C VAL A 29 -1.05 -1.85 1.25
N ALA A 30 0.23 -2.02 0.88
CA ALA A 30 0.65 -2.36 -0.47
C ALA A 30 0.06 -3.70 -0.95
N SER A 31 -0.19 -4.62 -0.01
CA SER A 31 -0.80 -5.93 -0.24
C SER A 31 -2.31 -5.95 0.02
N LEU A 32 -2.94 -4.76 0.14
CA LEU A 32 -4.36 -4.57 0.41
C LEU A 32 -4.88 -5.21 1.71
N GLU A 33 -3.98 -5.50 2.65
CA GLU A 33 -4.32 -5.95 3.99
C GLU A 33 -4.68 -4.72 4.83
N MET A 34 -5.97 -4.37 4.85
CA MET A 34 -6.44 -3.11 5.43
C MET A 34 -6.60 -3.14 6.95
N THR A 35 -5.68 -3.78 7.66
CA THR A 35 -5.69 -3.86 9.13
C THR A 35 -5.22 -2.55 9.78
N PRO A 36 -5.68 -2.23 11.00
CA PRO A 36 -5.15 -1.11 11.78
C PRO A 36 -3.67 -1.30 12.16
N CYS A 37 -2.94 -0.20 12.24
CA CYS A 37 -1.53 -0.15 12.65
C CYS A 37 -1.33 -0.14 14.17
N SER A 38 -2.02 -1.03 14.89
CA SER A 38 -2.12 -0.98 16.36
C SER A 38 -0.77 -1.01 17.08
N ALA A 39 0.22 -1.73 16.53
CA ALA A 39 1.55 -1.77 17.09
C ALA A 39 2.31 -0.43 16.98
N PHE A 40 2.05 0.35 15.93
CA PHE A 40 2.54 1.73 15.84
C PHE A 40 1.74 2.66 16.75
N ASP A 41 0.43 2.46 16.88
CA ASP A 41 -0.42 3.34 17.70
C ASP A 41 0.04 3.40 19.16
N ALA A 42 0.54 2.29 19.71
CA ALA A 42 1.13 2.23 21.05
C ALA A 42 2.43 3.07 21.19
N LEU A 43 3.11 3.35 20.09
CA LEU A 43 4.38 4.10 20.03
C LEU A 43 4.19 5.57 19.59
N ARG A 44 2.97 5.99 19.26
CA ARG A 44 2.65 7.37 18.85
C ARG A 44 3.19 8.46 19.78
N PRO A 45 3.17 8.32 21.12
CA PRO A 45 3.71 9.35 22.02
C PRO A 45 5.18 9.70 21.79
N ASP A 46 5.96 8.73 21.30
CA ASP A 46 7.41 8.87 21.05
C ASP A 46 7.74 9.02 19.56
N ALA A 47 6.72 9.02 18.69
CA ALA A 47 6.89 9.11 17.25
C ALA A 47 7.11 10.57 16.80
N SER A 48 7.93 10.76 15.77
CA SER A 48 8.07 12.08 15.14
C SER A 48 6.80 12.50 14.40
N ALA A 49 6.64 13.80 14.14
CA ALA A 49 5.51 14.33 13.37
C ALA A 49 5.39 13.68 11.97
N ALA A 50 6.52 13.41 11.30
CA ALA A 50 6.53 12.73 10.01
C ALA A 50 6.06 11.26 10.11
N GLN A 51 6.43 10.55 11.18
CA GLN A 51 5.97 9.18 11.42
C GLN A 51 4.47 9.13 11.68
N THR A 52 3.95 10.04 12.50
CA THR A 52 2.51 10.17 12.75
C THR A 52 1.74 10.50 11.47
N ALA A 53 2.22 11.48 10.69
CA ALA A 53 1.61 11.81 9.39
C ALA A 53 1.63 10.61 8.43
N TYR A 54 2.74 9.87 8.37
CA TYR A 54 2.81 8.68 7.53
C TYR A 54 1.84 7.58 7.99
N ALA A 55 1.66 7.38 9.29
CA ALA A 55 0.66 6.45 9.83
C ALA A 55 -0.76 6.84 9.44
N ASP A 56 -1.11 8.12 9.61
CA ASP A 56 -2.43 8.65 9.28
C ASP A 56 -2.68 8.58 7.76
N TYR A 57 -1.64 8.76 6.95
CA TYR A 57 -1.66 8.53 5.50
C TYR A 57 -1.97 7.07 5.15
N LEU A 58 -1.25 6.10 5.74
CA LEU A 58 -1.52 4.68 5.54
C LEU A 58 -2.93 4.27 5.97
N ALA A 59 -3.45 4.90 7.03
CA ALA A 59 -4.79 4.69 7.54
C ALA A 59 -5.88 5.42 6.72
N GLY A 60 -5.50 6.30 5.78
CA GLY A 60 -6.44 7.06 4.94
C GLY A 60 -7.14 8.21 5.67
N VAL A 61 -6.59 8.69 6.79
CA VAL A 61 -7.18 9.74 7.65
C VAL A 61 -6.29 10.98 7.78
N LEU A 62 -5.27 11.10 6.94
CA LEU A 62 -4.34 12.22 6.93
C LEU A 62 -5.06 13.56 6.76
N ALA A 63 -4.78 14.49 7.68
CA ALA A 63 -5.22 15.87 7.54
C ALA A 63 -4.47 16.58 6.39
N PRO A 64 -5.12 17.42 5.56
CA PRO A 64 -4.47 18.06 4.41
C PRO A 64 -3.19 18.83 4.75
N GLN A 65 -3.16 19.54 5.88
CA GLN A 65 -2.00 20.28 6.35
C GLN A 65 -0.77 19.40 6.68
N ALA A 66 -0.99 18.12 6.98
CA ALA A 66 0.08 17.17 7.28
C ALA A 66 0.68 16.52 6.02
N ALA A 67 0.12 16.76 4.83
CA ALA A 67 0.66 16.20 3.58
C ALA A 67 2.11 16.62 3.29
N ALA A 68 2.51 17.81 3.73
CA ALA A 68 3.88 18.31 3.58
C ALA A 68 4.92 17.54 4.43
N LEU A 69 4.47 16.70 5.38
CA LEU A 69 5.33 15.86 6.20
C LEU A 69 5.60 14.48 5.56
N LEU A 70 4.95 14.16 4.45
CA LEU A 70 5.11 12.90 3.75
C LEU A 70 6.34 12.91 2.83
N PRO A 71 6.88 11.73 2.47
CA PRO A 71 7.83 11.62 1.37
C PRO A 71 7.25 12.22 0.07
N PRO A 72 8.06 12.86 -0.80
CA PRO A 72 7.56 13.63 -1.94
C PRO A 72 6.59 12.88 -2.86
N GLY A 73 6.85 11.61 -3.16
CA GLY A 73 5.96 10.79 -3.98
C GLY A 73 4.59 10.56 -3.33
N GLN A 74 4.57 10.36 -2.00
CA GLN A 74 3.34 10.16 -1.24
C GLN A 74 2.57 11.47 -1.06
N GLN A 75 3.27 12.58 -0.89
CA GLN A 75 2.67 13.92 -0.85
C GLN A 75 1.86 14.21 -2.11
N ALA A 76 2.42 13.92 -3.30
CA ALA A 76 1.72 14.14 -4.57
C ALA A 76 0.40 13.36 -4.65
N VAL A 77 0.41 12.08 -4.25
CA VAL A 77 -0.80 11.24 -4.26
C VAL A 77 -1.78 11.64 -3.15
N ALA A 78 -1.30 12.06 -1.98
CA ALA A 78 -2.16 12.54 -0.89
C ALA A 78 -2.98 13.77 -1.32
N LEU A 79 -2.38 14.68 -2.08
CA LEU A 79 -3.00 15.92 -2.57
C LEU A 79 -3.75 15.76 -3.90
N ALA A 80 -3.63 14.60 -4.56
CA ALA A 80 -4.27 14.35 -5.84
C ALA A 80 -5.81 14.26 -5.71
N THR A 81 -6.50 14.79 -6.73
CA THR A 81 -7.94 14.58 -6.92
C THR A 81 -8.18 13.28 -7.68
N GLU A 82 -9.41 12.79 -7.72
CA GLU A 82 -9.75 11.56 -8.44
C GLU A 82 -9.32 11.60 -9.92
N GLY A 83 -9.44 12.76 -10.58
CA GLY A 83 -9.07 12.93 -11.98
C GLY A 83 -7.58 12.87 -12.30
N ASN A 84 -6.69 13.04 -11.31
CA ASN A 84 -5.24 13.02 -11.52
C ASN A 84 -4.49 12.04 -10.61
N ALA A 85 -5.18 11.28 -9.76
CA ALA A 85 -4.60 10.32 -8.84
C ALA A 85 -3.73 9.26 -9.53
N ALA A 86 -4.20 8.69 -10.65
CA ALA A 86 -3.43 7.71 -11.42
C ALA A 86 -2.16 8.31 -12.04
N THR A 87 -2.20 9.57 -12.49
CA THR A 87 -1.03 10.28 -13.00
C THR A 87 -0.01 10.56 -11.91
N ALA A 88 -0.46 11.05 -10.75
CA ALA A 88 0.40 11.28 -9.58
C ALA A 88 1.05 9.96 -9.12
N LEU A 89 0.29 8.87 -9.13
CA LEU A 89 0.78 7.53 -8.81
C LEU A 89 1.86 7.07 -9.80
N ALA A 90 1.63 7.22 -11.10
CA ALA A 90 2.59 6.84 -12.14
C ALA A 90 3.92 7.61 -12.03
N ALA A 91 3.89 8.85 -11.55
CA ALA A 91 5.08 9.68 -11.35
C ALA A 91 5.98 9.22 -10.18
N ILE A 92 5.50 8.34 -9.29
CA ILE A 92 6.33 7.78 -8.22
C ILE A 92 7.34 6.81 -8.82
N ALA A 93 8.63 7.14 -8.78
CA ALA A 93 9.70 6.31 -9.35
C ALA A 93 9.95 5.01 -8.57
N ASP A 94 9.97 5.10 -7.24
CA ASP A 94 10.18 3.92 -6.37
C ASP A 94 8.95 2.98 -6.41
N PRO A 95 9.09 1.72 -6.88
CA PRO A 95 7.97 0.82 -7.06
C PRO A 95 7.30 0.44 -5.72
N TRP A 96 8.05 0.40 -4.63
CA TRP A 96 7.50 0.14 -3.30
C TRP A 96 6.55 1.26 -2.88
N SER A 97 7.05 2.50 -2.91
CA SER A 97 6.28 3.70 -2.61
C SER A 97 5.04 3.79 -3.48
N ARG A 98 5.14 3.43 -4.77
CA ARG A 98 4.00 3.39 -5.69
C ARG A 98 2.93 2.40 -5.24
N LEU A 99 3.28 1.19 -4.82
CA LEU A 99 2.29 0.22 -4.32
C LEU A 99 1.62 0.66 -3.04
N VAL A 100 2.38 1.25 -2.10
CA VAL A 100 1.82 1.81 -0.88
C VAL A 100 0.80 2.90 -1.22
N ALA A 101 1.16 3.81 -2.14
CA ALA A 101 0.28 4.88 -2.59
C ALA A 101 -1.00 4.36 -3.26
N ALA A 102 -0.88 3.33 -4.10
CA ALA A 102 -2.03 2.67 -4.72
C ALA A 102 -2.97 2.05 -3.66
N GLY A 103 -2.40 1.41 -2.64
CA GLY A 103 -3.17 0.86 -1.51
C GLY A 103 -3.93 1.94 -0.73
N VAL A 104 -3.31 3.11 -0.51
CA VAL A 104 -3.98 4.27 0.12
C VAL A 104 -5.08 4.84 -0.76
N LEU A 105 -4.87 4.94 -2.08
CA LEU A 105 -5.93 5.34 -3.02
C LEU A 105 -7.13 4.38 -2.94
N LEU A 106 -6.89 3.08 -2.86
CA LEU A 106 -7.96 2.09 -2.68
C LEU A 106 -8.68 2.28 -1.35
N ARG A 107 -7.93 2.38 -0.24
CA ARG A 107 -8.48 2.58 1.11
C ARG A 107 -9.34 3.84 1.21
N THR A 108 -8.96 4.91 0.51
CA THR A 108 -9.68 6.19 0.48
C THR A 108 -10.77 6.26 -0.60
N GLY A 109 -11.08 5.15 -1.28
CA GLY A 109 -12.13 5.10 -2.31
C GLY A 109 -11.77 5.80 -3.63
N ARG A 110 -10.52 6.22 -3.82
CA ARG A 110 -10.04 6.97 -4.98
C ARG A 110 -9.28 6.13 -6.01
N ALA A 111 -9.27 4.80 -5.86
CA ALA A 111 -8.62 3.92 -6.83
C ALA A 111 -9.48 3.74 -8.09
N SER A 112 -9.01 4.29 -9.21
CA SER A 112 -9.58 4.07 -10.53
C SER A 112 -9.10 2.72 -11.14
N PRO A 113 -9.69 2.26 -12.25
CA PRO A 113 -9.17 1.11 -12.99
C PRO A 113 -7.68 1.26 -13.37
N GLN A 114 -7.25 2.46 -13.79
CA GLN A 114 -5.85 2.75 -14.10
C GLN A 114 -4.94 2.61 -12.88
N THR A 115 -5.40 2.99 -11.68
CA THR A 115 -4.66 2.73 -10.43
C THR A 115 -4.44 1.24 -10.19
N MET A 116 -5.45 0.41 -10.47
CA MET A 116 -5.35 -1.06 -10.31
C MET A 116 -4.39 -1.69 -11.32
N GLU A 117 -4.44 -1.23 -12.58
CA GLU A 117 -3.49 -1.65 -13.62
C GLU A 117 -2.06 -1.29 -13.24
N LEU A 118 -1.79 -0.03 -12.87
CA LEU A 118 -0.47 0.42 -12.45
C LEU A 118 0.06 -0.36 -11.25
N ALA A 119 -0.79 -0.65 -10.25
CA ALA A 119 -0.40 -1.43 -9.10
C ALA A 119 -0.08 -2.89 -9.45
N THR A 120 -0.91 -3.51 -10.31
CA THR A 120 -0.69 -4.87 -10.80
C THR A 120 0.63 -4.98 -11.57
N ASP A 121 0.87 -4.05 -12.49
CA ASP A 121 2.08 -4.05 -13.32
C ASP A 121 3.33 -3.78 -12.48
N THR A 122 3.23 -2.87 -11.50
CA THR A 122 4.33 -2.59 -10.57
C THR A 122 4.68 -3.81 -9.72
N ALA A 123 3.69 -4.50 -9.13
CA ALA A 123 3.94 -5.71 -8.35
C ALA A 123 4.47 -6.86 -9.22
N SER A 124 3.92 -7.03 -10.43
CA SER A 124 4.34 -8.05 -11.38
C SER A 124 5.78 -7.84 -11.85
N ALA A 125 6.17 -6.61 -12.20
CA ALA A 125 7.51 -6.30 -12.68
C ALA A 125 8.60 -6.53 -11.61
N GLN A 126 8.24 -6.43 -10.33
CA GLN A 126 9.15 -6.69 -9.21
C GLN A 126 9.12 -8.14 -8.71
N GLY A 127 8.23 -8.99 -9.24
CA GLY A 127 8.03 -10.35 -8.76
C GLY A 127 7.46 -10.42 -7.34
N TRP A 128 6.77 -9.38 -6.87
CA TRP A 128 6.24 -9.33 -5.51
C TRP A 128 4.90 -10.06 -5.42
N ARG A 129 4.98 -11.34 -5.04
CA ARG A 129 3.85 -12.28 -5.02
C ARG A 129 2.62 -11.79 -4.24
N ARG A 130 2.79 -11.40 -2.97
CA ARG A 130 1.66 -11.00 -2.10
C ARG A 130 0.86 -9.82 -2.65
N PRO A 131 1.47 -8.65 -2.95
CA PRO A 131 0.71 -7.54 -3.51
C PRO A 131 0.14 -7.87 -4.89
N LEU A 132 0.88 -8.62 -5.74
CA LEU A 132 0.36 -9.04 -7.04
C LEU A 132 -0.93 -9.86 -6.92
N LEU A 133 -0.96 -10.87 -6.04
CA LEU A 133 -2.16 -11.67 -5.80
C LEU A 133 -3.31 -10.82 -5.29
N ALA A 134 -3.06 -9.93 -4.33
CA ALA A 134 -4.09 -9.06 -3.76
C ALA A 134 -4.77 -8.19 -4.84
N TRP A 135 -3.99 -7.54 -5.71
CA TRP A 135 -4.53 -6.70 -6.79
C TRP A 135 -5.24 -7.51 -7.88
N LEU A 136 -4.75 -8.71 -8.21
CA LEU A 136 -5.43 -9.60 -9.17
C LEU A 136 -6.76 -10.11 -8.64
N LEU A 137 -6.81 -10.54 -7.37
CA LEU A 137 -8.03 -11.01 -6.71
C LEU A 137 -9.09 -9.91 -6.63
N LEU A 138 -8.70 -8.69 -6.26
CA LEU A 138 -9.60 -7.54 -6.23
C LEU A 138 -10.22 -7.25 -7.60
N GLN A 139 -9.42 -7.30 -8.67
CA GLN A 139 -9.92 -7.08 -10.03
C GLN A 139 -10.82 -8.22 -10.50
N ALA A 140 -10.47 -9.48 -10.17
CA ALA A 140 -11.29 -10.63 -10.55
C ALA A 140 -12.67 -10.54 -9.90
N GLN A 141 -12.72 -10.22 -8.61
CA GLN A 141 -13.96 -10.01 -7.87
C GLN A 141 -14.82 -8.90 -8.48
N ARG A 142 -14.21 -7.77 -8.89
CA ARG A 142 -14.94 -6.68 -9.55
C ARG A 142 -15.49 -7.07 -10.92
N ALA A 143 -14.70 -7.79 -11.72
CA ALA A 143 -15.14 -8.28 -13.03
C ALA A 143 -16.33 -9.24 -12.89
N GLU A 144 -16.29 -10.15 -11.91
CA GLU A 144 -17.39 -11.05 -11.59
C GLU A 144 -18.66 -10.29 -11.17
N GLN A 145 -18.53 -9.30 -10.28
CA GLN A 145 -19.64 -8.45 -9.85
C GLN A 145 -20.26 -7.65 -11.02
N ALA A 146 -19.45 -7.28 -12.01
CA ALA A 146 -19.90 -6.60 -13.23
C ALA A 146 -20.45 -7.56 -14.30
N GLY A 147 -20.39 -8.88 -14.09
CA GLY A 147 -20.77 -9.89 -15.09
C GLY A 147 -19.78 -10.06 -16.24
N ASP A 148 -18.59 -9.44 -16.16
CA ASP A 148 -17.52 -9.60 -17.15
C ASP A 148 -16.75 -10.91 -16.92
N THR A 149 -17.40 -11.99 -17.34
CA THR A 149 -16.87 -13.36 -17.22
C THR A 149 -15.57 -13.56 -17.98
N GLN A 150 -15.35 -12.83 -19.09
CA GLN A 150 -14.14 -12.97 -19.90
C GLN A 150 -12.93 -12.38 -19.17
N THR A 151 -13.06 -11.17 -18.61
CA THR A 151 -12.01 -10.53 -17.83
C THR A 151 -11.73 -11.31 -16.55
N ALA A 152 -12.78 -11.76 -15.83
CA ALA A 152 -12.63 -12.58 -14.64
C ALA A 152 -11.83 -13.86 -14.94
N ALA A 153 -12.17 -14.60 -16.00
CA ALA A 153 -11.45 -15.81 -16.38
C ALA A 153 -9.97 -15.54 -16.73
N LYS A 154 -9.67 -14.40 -17.38
CA LYS A 154 -8.28 -13.99 -17.66
C LYS A 154 -7.50 -13.72 -16.37
N LEU A 155 -8.11 -13.05 -15.39
CA LEU A 155 -7.49 -12.73 -14.11
C LEU A 155 -7.25 -14.00 -13.29
N HIS A 156 -8.20 -14.94 -13.25
CA HIS A 156 -8.03 -16.24 -12.60
C HIS A 156 -6.87 -17.06 -13.15
N ARG A 157 -6.67 -17.06 -14.47
CA ARG A 157 -5.49 -17.71 -15.07
C ARG A 157 -4.18 -17.08 -14.60
N ARG A 158 -4.13 -15.75 -14.44
CA ARG A 158 -2.94 -15.07 -13.90
C ARG A 158 -2.71 -15.42 -12.43
N ILE A 159 -3.76 -15.47 -11.63
CA ILE A 159 -3.69 -15.87 -10.21
C ILE A 159 -3.09 -17.27 -10.09
N ALA A 160 -3.61 -18.24 -10.86
CA ALA A 160 -3.11 -19.61 -10.86
C ALA A 160 -1.61 -19.70 -11.18
N VAL A 161 -1.12 -18.92 -12.15
CA VAL A 161 0.33 -18.87 -12.47
C VAL A 161 1.16 -18.36 -11.29
N VAL A 162 0.69 -17.32 -10.60
CA VAL A 162 1.40 -16.73 -9.44
C VAL A 162 1.38 -17.68 -8.24
N GLU A 163 0.32 -18.47 -8.07
CA GLU A 163 0.21 -19.48 -7.03
C GLU A 163 1.11 -20.69 -7.28
N GLN A 164 1.19 -21.16 -8.53
CA GLN A 164 2.05 -22.28 -8.93
C GLN A 164 3.56 -21.98 -8.85
N GLY A 165 3.96 -20.72 -9.02
CA GLY A 165 5.36 -20.29 -8.93
C GLY A 165 5.86 -20.01 -7.51
N GLY A 166 5.09 -20.36 -6.47
CA GLY A 166 5.31 -19.94 -5.09
C GLY A 166 5.65 -21.07 -4.11
N ASP A 167 6.45 -22.05 -4.53
CA ASP A 167 7.01 -23.11 -3.67
C ASP A 167 8.38 -22.72 -3.06
#